data_AF-A0A921BBX8-F1
#
_entry.id   AF-A0A921BBX8-F1
#
_cell.length_a   1.000
_cell.length_b   1.000
_cell.length_c   1.000
_cell.angle_alpha   90.00
_cell.angle_beta   90.00
_cell.angle_gamma   90.00
#
_symmetry.space_group_name_H-M   'P 1'
#
loop_
_entity.id
_entity.type
_entity.pdbx_description
1 polymer ?
#
loop_
_entity_poly.entity_id
_entity_poly.type
_entity_poly.pdbx_seq_one_letter_code
_entity_poly.pdbx_strand_id
1 'polypeptide(L)'
;MGLTPIKAVTFYGVSQLGMLAGTVVFVNAGTQLAQLESLSGIVSPEIIFSFILLGIFPFLARKFLSFYKGRRVMSKFKKPKSFAYNMVVIGAGSAGLVTSYIGAATKGKVALIEKHKMGGDCLNTGCVPSKALIRSAKFMADVKKCQKLGFKSAHIEFDFADVMERVQRVIRTVEPHDSIERYTSLGVECYVGEAKIISPYEVMVNGNTLTTRNIVVATGARPSIPPIEGIENVEYLTSDTIWNIREQPKNLLVLGGGPIGLSSPRHFPDWAAT
;
A
#
# COMPACT_ATOMS: atom_id res chain seq x y z
N MET A 1 3.51 -18.42 -16.95
CA MET A 1 2.83 -19.30 -15.99
C MET A 1 3.83 -20.33 -15.50
N GLY A 2 4.50 -20.05 -14.38
CA GLY A 2 5.57 -20.90 -13.84
C GLY A 2 4.98 -22.06 -13.04
N LEU A 3 4.94 -23.25 -13.64
CA LEU A 3 4.69 -24.49 -12.92
C LEU A 3 5.93 -24.78 -12.05
N THR A 4 5.75 -24.82 -10.73
CA THR A 4 6.79 -25.29 -9.81
C THR A 4 7.30 -26.67 -10.24
N PRO A 5 8.62 -26.93 -10.28
CA PRO A 5 9.18 -28.20 -10.73
C PRO A 5 8.99 -29.27 -9.64
N ILE A 6 7.80 -29.84 -9.58
CA ILE A 6 7.51 -30.98 -8.70
C ILE A 6 7.79 -32.27 -9.47
N LYS A 7 8.58 -33.19 -8.88
CA LYS A 7 8.85 -34.52 -9.46
C LYS A 7 7.54 -35.29 -9.65
N ALA A 8 7.37 -36.01 -10.76
CA ALA A 8 6.15 -36.74 -11.09
C ALA A 8 5.71 -37.72 -9.98
N VAL A 9 6.66 -38.39 -9.32
CA VAL A 9 6.38 -39.31 -8.19
C VAL A 9 5.81 -38.55 -6.99
N THR A 10 6.34 -37.36 -6.69
CA THR A 10 5.81 -36.50 -5.62
C THR A 10 4.43 -35.98 -5.98
N PHE A 11 4.21 -35.59 -7.24
CA PHE A 11 2.90 -35.17 -7.71
C PHE A 11 1.88 -36.29 -7.58
N TYR A 12 2.20 -37.51 -8.03
CA TYR A 12 1.33 -38.67 -7.93
C TYR A 12 1.00 -39.00 -6.47
N GLY A 13 2.01 -39.12 -5.60
CA GLY A 13 1.81 -39.47 -4.19
C GLY A 13 0.96 -38.43 -3.44
N VAL A 14 1.24 -37.13 -3.64
CA VAL A 14 0.47 -36.04 -3.02
C VAL A 14 -0.96 -35.97 -3.58
N SER A 15 -1.14 -36.23 -4.88
CA SER A 15 -2.47 -36.25 -5.50
C SER A 15 -3.31 -37.42 -4.98
N GLN A 16 -2.76 -38.63 -4.85
CA GLN A 16 -3.49 -39.78 -4.29
C GLN A 16 -3.92 -39.52 -2.84
N LEU A 17 -3.01 -38.97 -2.01
CA LEU A 17 -3.32 -38.58 -0.63
C LEU A 17 -4.41 -37.50 -0.54
N GLY A 18 -4.33 -36.48 -1.39
CA GLY A 18 -5.32 -35.39 -1.43
C GLY A 18 -6.68 -35.86 -1.95
N MET A 19 -6.69 -36.69 -2.99
CA MET A 19 -7.90 -37.30 -3.53
C MET A 19 -8.52 -38.25 -2.53
N LEU A 20 -7.78 -39.10 -1.82
CA LEU A 20 -8.31 -40.02 -0.81
C LEU A 20 -9.20 -39.33 0.22
N ALA A 21 -8.77 -38.20 0.77
CA ALA A 21 -9.57 -37.44 1.73
C ALA A 21 -10.87 -36.89 1.10
N GLY A 22 -10.80 -36.39 -0.14
CA GLY A 22 -11.98 -35.97 -0.89
C GLY A 22 -12.90 -37.14 -1.24
N THR A 23 -12.33 -38.25 -1.68
CA THR A 23 -13.02 -39.49 -2.05
C THR A 23 -13.77 -40.05 -0.85
N VAL A 24 -13.20 -40.06 0.36
CA VAL A 24 -13.93 -40.49 1.57
C VAL A 24 -15.18 -39.64 1.81
N VAL A 25 -15.08 -38.32 1.64
CA VAL A 25 -16.21 -37.40 1.81
C VAL A 25 -17.26 -37.60 0.71
N PHE A 26 -16.85 -37.75 -0.55
CA PHE A 26 -17.73 -38.02 -1.68
C PHE A 26 -18.40 -39.40 -1.62
N VAL A 27 -17.65 -40.44 -1.24
CA VAL A 27 -18.16 -41.80 -1.09
C VAL A 27 -19.16 -41.85 0.07
N ASN A 28 -18.88 -41.21 1.21
CA ASN A 28 -19.81 -41.15 2.33
C ASN A 28 -21.14 -40.47 1.94
N ALA A 29 -21.07 -39.34 1.22
CA ALA A 29 -22.27 -38.69 0.70
C ALA A 29 -23.00 -39.57 -0.34
N GLY A 30 -22.26 -40.24 -1.21
CA GLY A 30 -22.82 -41.15 -2.23
C GLY A 30 -23.49 -42.40 -1.63
N THR A 31 -22.90 -43.01 -0.60
CA THR A 31 -23.48 -44.17 0.09
C THR A 31 -24.76 -43.80 0.84
N GLN A 32 -24.81 -42.61 1.44
CA GLN A 32 -26.01 -42.12 2.10
C GLN A 32 -27.14 -41.81 1.11
N LEU A 33 -26.81 -41.26 -0.07
CA LEU A 33 -27.79 -41.06 -1.15
C LEU A 33 -28.29 -42.37 -1.74
N ALA A 34 -27.45 -43.40 -1.84
CA ALA A 34 -27.82 -44.71 -2.39
C ALA A 34 -28.77 -45.51 -1.50
N GLN A 35 -28.84 -45.20 -0.21
CA GLN A 35 -29.72 -45.86 0.78
C GLN A 35 -31.09 -45.18 0.92
N LEU A 36 -31.42 -44.20 0.07
CA LEU A 36 -32.69 -43.48 0.10
C LEU A 36 -33.82 -44.26 -0.58
N GLU A 37 -34.70 -44.87 0.22
CA GLU A 37 -35.92 -45.54 -0.28
C GLU A 37 -37.16 -44.62 -0.38
N SER A 38 -37.10 -43.36 0.11
CA SER A 38 -38.21 -42.40 0.02
C SER A 38 -37.78 -40.92 0.00
N LEU A 39 -38.64 -40.05 -0.54
CA LEU A 39 -38.40 -38.59 -0.69
C LEU A 39 -38.26 -37.85 0.66
N SER A 40 -38.81 -38.36 1.76
CA SER A 40 -38.64 -37.79 3.10
C SER A 40 -37.25 -38.05 3.69
N GLY A 41 -36.53 -39.07 3.20
CA GLY A 41 -35.15 -39.37 3.60
C GLY A 41 -34.11 -38.39 3.07
N ILE A 42 -34.42 -37.62 2.01
CA ILE A 42 -33.52 -36.59 1.45
C ILE A 42 -33.27 -35.46 2.47
N VAL A 43 -34.24 -35.22 3.36
CA VAL A 43 -34.15 -34.22 4.45
C VAL A 43 -33.66 -34.89 5.75
N SER A 44 -32.96 -36.02 5.67
CA SER A 44 -32.35 -36.62 6.84
C SER A 44 -31.20 -35.71 7.34
N PRO A 45 -31.07 -35.52 8.66
CA PRO A 45 -29.97 -34.73 9.24
C PRO A 45 -28.58 -35.20 8.78
N GLU A 46 -28.44 -36.49 8.47
CA GLU A 46 -27.20 -37.12 8.03
C GLU A 46 -26.78 -36.68 6.61
N ILE A 47 -27.72 -36.69 5.66
CA ILE A 47 -27.46 -36.27 4.27
C ILE A 47 -27.19 -34.77 4.20
N ILE A 48 -27.98 -33.98 4.93
CA ILE A 48 -27.77 -32.54 5.06
C ILE A 48 -26.36 -32.26 5.62
N PHE A 49 -25.95 -32.98 6.67
CA PHE A 49 -24.61 -32.85 7.24
C PHE A 49 -23.50 -33.21 6.24
N SER A 50 -23.66 -34.31 5.48
CA SER A 50 -22.69 -34.71 4.46
C SER A 50 -22.54 -33.69 3.33
N PHE A 51 -23.64 -33.10 2.86
CA PHE A 51 -23.59 -32.03 1.86
C PHE A 51 -22.98 -30.73 2.40
N ILE A 52 -23.29 -30.37 3.65
CA ILE A 52 -22.63 -29.24 4.33
C ILE A 52 -21.13 -29.49 4.46
N LEU A 53 -20.73 -30.70 4.86
CA LEU A 53 -19.33 -31.09 5.00
C LEU A 53 -18.61 -31.04 3.64
N LEU A 54 -19.23 -31.53 2.57
CA LEU A 54 -18.71 -31.41 1.20
C LEU A 54 -18.46 -29.95 0.79
N GLY A 55 -19.40 -29.06 1.10
CA GLY A 55 -19.27 -27.64 0.80
C GLY A 55 -18.20 -26.91 1.64
N ILE A 56 -18.09 -27.26 2.93
CA ILE A 56 -17.19 -26.59 3.89
C ILE A 56 -15.77 -27.18 3.87
N PHE A 57 -15.61 -28.45 3.54
CA PHE A 57 -14.33 -29.17 3.57
C PHE A 57 -13.20 -28.46 2.81
N PRO A 58 -13.40 -27.93 1.58
CA PRO A 58 -12.35 -27.19 0.88
C PRO A 58 -11.85 -25.97 1.65
N PHE A 59 -12.75 -25.26 2.34
CA PHE A 59 -12.39 -24.10 3.16
C PHE A 59 -11.63 -24.52 4.42
N LEU A 60 -12.07 -25.57 5.10
CA LEU A 60 -11.39 -26.13 6.27
C LEU A 60 -9.99 -26.65 5.92
N ALA A 61 -9.88 -27.42 4.84
CA ALA A 61 -8.61 -27.96 4.36
C ALA A 61 -7.63 -26.82 4.00
N ARG A 62 -8.09 -25.80 3.26
CA ARG A 62 -7.27 -24.61 2.96
C ARG A 62 -6.85 -23.87 4.22
N LYS A 63 -7.76 -23.66 5.18
CA LYS A 63 -7.47 -22.98 6.45
C LYS A 63 -6.45 -23.76 7.28
N PHE A 64 -6.60 -25.08 7.37
CA PHE A 64 -5.66 -25.96 8.07
C PHE A 64 -4.27 -25.95 7.41
N LEU A 65 -4.21 -26.09 6.08
CA LEU A 65 -2.95 -26.04 5.34
C LEU A 65 -2.25 -24.69 5.50
N SER A 66 -2.99 -23.58 5.45
CA SER A 66 -2.47 -22.24 5.69
C SER A 66 -1.89 -22.12 7.11
N PHE A 67 -2.62 -22.58 8.11
CA PHE A 67 -2.19 -22.59 9.50
C PHE A 67 -0.92 -23.42 9.71
N TYR A 68 -0.87 -24.63 9.16
CA TYR A 68 0.29 -25.52 9.28
C TYR A 68 1.53 -24.94 8.59
N LYS A 69 1.37 -24.45 7.34
CA LYS A 69 2.45 -23.77 6.62
C LYS A 69 2.96 -22.55 7.39
N GLY A 70 2.03 -21.74 7.94
CA GLY A 70 2.37 -20.60 8.78
C GLY A 70 3.19 -21.01 10.01
N ARG A 71 2.72 -22.01 10.77
CA ARG A 71 3.47 -22.53 11.93
C ARG A 71 4.85 -23.05 11.56
N ARG A 72 4.99 -23.75 10.43
CA ARG A 72 6.27 -24.29 9.95
C ARG A 72 7.26 -23.20 9.55
N VAL A 73 6.79 -22.09 8.97
CA VAL A 73 7.66 -20.94 8.68
C VAL A 73 8.07 -20.24 9.98
N MET A 74 7.13 -20.07 10.91
CA MET A 74 7.38 -19.42 12.20
C MET A 74 8.28 -20.24 13.13
N SER A 75 8.31 -21.58 13.02
CA SER A 75 9.10 -22.43 13.92
C SER A 75 10.62 -22.23 13.80
N LYS A 76 11.09 -21.59 12.73
CA LYS A 76 12.49 -21.21 12.55
C LYS A 76 12.90 -20.03 13.43
N PHE A 77 11.94 -19.28 13.95
CA PHE A 77 12.18 -18.06 14.71
C PHE A 77 11.86 -18.28 16.18
N LYS A 78 12.80 -17.90 17.06
CA LYS A 78 12.60 -17.95 18.50
C LYS A 78 11.71 -16.78 18.93
N LYS A 79 10.50 -17.08 19.40
CA LYS A 79 9.59 -16.05 19.91
C LYS A 79 10.14 -15.45 21.22
N PRO A 80 10.26 -14.11 21.34
CA PRO A 80 10.64 -13.45 22.58
C PRO A 80 9.66 -13.75 23.72
N LYS A 81 10.15 -13.77 24.97
CA LYS A 81 9.30 -13.94 26.17
C LYS A 81 8.37 -12.76 26.40
N SER A 82 8.85 -11.56 26.10
CA SER A 82 8.13 -10.29 26.18
C SER A 82 8.41 -9.45 24.94
N PHE A 83 7.50 -8.54 24.62
CA PHE A 83 7.65 -7.62 23.50
C PHE A 83 7.76 -6.20 24.03
N ALA A 84 8.75 -5.44 23.55
CA ALA A 84 8.92 -4.04 23.89
C ALA A 84 7.79 -3.16 23.34
N TYR A 85 7.21 -3.56 22.20
CA TYR A 85 6.10 -2.87 21.53
C TYR A 85 4.93 -3.80 21.25
N ASN A 86 3.73 -3.24 21.21
CA ASN A 86 2.56 -3.91 20.67
C ASN A 86 2.61 -3.92 19.13
N MET A 87 3.16 -2.86 18.54
CA MET A 87 3.26 -2.68 17.10
C MET A 87 4.50 -1.86 16.75
N VAL A 88 5.20 -2.28 15.69
CA VAL A 88 6.20 -1.47 15.00
C VAL A 88 5.65 -1.17 13.61
N VAL A 89 5.58 0.11 13.27
CA VAL A 89 5.12 0.61 11.97
C VAL A 89 6.33 1.10 11.18
N ILE A 90 6.48 0.60 9.96
CA ILE A 90 7.60 0.94 9.07
C ILE A 90 7.07 1.83 7.94
N GLY A 91 7.52 3.08 7.92
CA GLY A 91 7.10 4.13 7.00
C GLY A 91 6.08 5.08 7.63
N ALA A 92 6.36 6.38 7.57
CA ALA A 92 5.54 7.49 8.08
C ALA A 92 4.83 8.25 6.95
N GLY A 93 4.35 7.53 5.94
CA GLY A 93 3.32 8.02 5.02
C GLY A 93 1.92 7.90 5.62
N SER A 94 0.88 8.28 4.87
CA SER A 94 -0.51 8.34 5.36
C SER A 94 -0.97 7.07 6.08
N ALA A 95 -0.66 5.88 5.54
CA ALA A 95 -1.04 4.61 6.17
C ALA A 95 -0.32 4.37 7.51
N GLY A 96 0.98 4.64 7.59
CA GLY A 96 1.77 4.42 8.79
C GLY A 96 1.47 5.44 9.89
N LEU A 97 1.27 6.70 9.51
CA LEU A 97 0.83 7.77 10.39
C LEU A 97 -0.53 7.45 11.05
N VAL A 98 -1.57 7.17 10.25
CA VAL A 98 -2.90 6.83 10.78
C VAL A 98 -2.86 5.58 11.65
N THR A 99 -2.13 4.55 11.22
CA THR A 99 -1.98 3.31 11.99
C THR A 99 -1.30 3.55 13.34
N SER A 100 -0.24 4.34 13.36
CA SER A 100 0.51 4.63 14.59
C SER A 100 -0.33 5.45 15.56
N TYR A 101 -1.04 6.46 15.04
CA TYR A 101 -1.96 7.28 15.81
C TYR A 101 -3.06 6.44 16.47
N ILE A 102 -3.77 5.61 15.71
CA ILE A 102 -4.84 4.74 16.23
C ILE A 102 -4.27 3.72 17.22
N GLY A 103 -3.09 3.16 16.94
CA GLY A 103 -2.41 2.23 17.83
C GLY A 103 -2.09 2.86 19.20
N ALA A 104 -1.59 4.10 19.21
CA ALA A 104 -1.33 4.82 20.45
C ALA A 104 -2.62 5.24 21.17
N ALA A 105 -3.63 5.72 20.43
CA ALA A 105 -4.93 6.12 20.99
C ALA A 105 -5.66 4.95 21.68
N THR A 106 -5.44 3.72 21.23
CA THR A 106 -5.97 2.49 21.87
C THR A 106 -5.07 1.96 23.00
N LYS A 107 -4.14 2.79 23.50
CA LYS A 107 -3.16 2.49 24.57
C LYS A 107 -2.15 1.40 24.20
N GLY A 108 -1.93 1.15 22.92
CA GLY A 108 -0.84 0.31 22.45
C GLY A 108 0.49 1.04 22.54
N LYS A 109 1.56 0.33 22.92
CA LYS A 109 2.92 0.84 22.81
C LYS A 109 3.39 0.68 21.36
N VAL A 110 3.54 1.80 20.66
CA VAL A 110 3.82 1.85 19.22
C VAL A 110 5.17 2.49 18.95
N ALA A 111 5.97 1.84 18.10
CA ALA A 111 7.13 2.48 17.46
C ALA A 111 6.80 2.77 15.99
N LEU A 112 7.13 3.98 15.53
CA LEU A 112 7.04 4.38 14.13
C LEU A 112 8.45 4.66 13.61
N ILE A 113 8.84 4.02 12.51
CA ILE A 113 10.17 4.16 11.91
C ILE A 113 10.05 4.79 10.53
N GLU A 114 10.75 5.90 10.29
CA GLU A 114 10.81 6.59 8.99
C GLU A 114 12.26 6.90 8.61
N LYS A 115 12.63 6.63 7.35
CA LYS A 115 14.01 6.82 6.86
C LYS A 115 14.24 8.15 6.13
N HIS A 116 13.19 8.75 5.61
CA HIS A 116 13.20 10.03 4.90
C HIS A 116 12.40 11.08 5.68
N LYS A 117 11.33 11.61 5.08
CA LYS A 117 10.51 12.69 5.64
C LYS A 117 9.19 12.14 6.13
N MET A 118 8.75 12.66 7.27
CA MET A 118 7.39 12.41 7.77
C MET A 118 6.34 12.93 6.77
N GLY A 119 5.13 12.35 6.82
CA GLY A 119 4.04 12.63 5.89
C GLY A 119 4.11 11.83 4.58
N GLY A 120 5.28 11.25 4.28
CA GLY A 120 5.55 10.44 3.08
C GLY A 120 5.21 11.18 1.79
N ASP A 121 4.91 10.43 0.73
CA ASP A 121 4.66 11.01 -0.60
C ASP A 121 3.46 11.97 -0.59
N CYS A 122 2.38 11.64 0.13
CA CYS A 122 1.15 12.43 0.13
C CYS A 122 1.41 13.90 0.48
N LEU A 123 2.22 14.14 1.51
CA LEU A 123 2.61 15.48 1.95
C LEU A 123 3.73 16.06 1.07
N ASN A 124 4.77 15.29 0.78
CA ASN A 124 6.03 15.84 0.29
C ASN A 124 6.11 15.89 -1.25
N THR A 125 5.58 14.89 -1.95
CA THR A 125 5.82 14.68 -3.39
C THR A 125 4.58 14.25 -4.18
N GLY A 126 3.41 14.30 -3.57
CA GLY A 126 2.21 13.70 -4.11
C GLY A 126 1.03 14.65 -4.04
N CYS A 127 0.09 14.35 -3.15
CA CYS A 127 -1.19 15.03 -3.10
C CYS A 127 -1.06 16.52 -2.79
N VAL A 128 -0.43 16.89 -1.68
CA VAL A 128 -0.36 18.28 -1.24
C VAL A 128 0.25 19.18 -2.33
N PRO A 129 1.46 18.89 -2.86
CA PRO A 129 2.04 19.74 -3.89
C PRO A 129 1.23 19.76 -5.20
N SER A 130 0.76 18.58 -5.65
CA SER A 130 -0.04 18.48 -6.87
C SER A 130 -1.31 19.34 -6.79
N LYS A 131 -2.06 19.26 -5.68
CA LYS A 131 -3.32 20.03 -5.53
C LYS A 131 -3.06 21.52 -5.35
N ALA A 132 -1.95 21.90 -4.71
CA ALA A 132 -1.53 23.30 -4.63
C ALA A 132 -1.27 23.88 -6.03
N LEU A 133 -0.55 23.15 -6.88
CA LEU A 133 -0.25 23.55 -8.26
C LEU A 133 -1.51 23.58 -9.14
N ILE A 134 -2.34 22.53 -9.07
CA ILE A 134 -3.63 22.42 -9.78
C ILE A 134 -4.49 23.65 -9.50
N ARG A 135 -4.50 24.16 -8.26
CA ARG A 135 -5.28 25.36 -7.91
C ARG A 135 -4.79 26.60 -8.64
N SER A 136 -3.48 26.83 -8.75
CA SER A 136 -2.91 27.94 -9.53
C SER A 136 -3.24 27.80 -11.01
N ALA A 137 -3.05 26.60 -11.57
CA ALA A 137 -3.35 26.35 -12.98
C ALA A 137 -4.83 26.57 -13.32
N LYS A 138 -5.74 26.13 -12.43
CA LYS A 138 -7.18 26.33 -12.62
C LYS A 138 -7.54 27.81 -12.65
N PHE A 139 -6.92 28.62 -11.79
CA PHE A 139 -7.10 30.07 -11.82
C PHE A 139 -6.64 30.69 -13.14
N MET A 140 -5.47 30.29 -13.65
CA MET A 140 -5.01 30.74 -14.98
C MET A 140 -5.97 30.31 -16.11
N ALA A 141 -6.53 29.11 -16.03
CA ALA A 141 -7.52 28.63 -16.99
C ALA A 141 -8.84 29.42 -16.93
N ASP A 142 -9.27 29.85 -15.74
CA ASP A 142 -10.45 30.69 -15.54
C ASP A 142 -10.21 32.10 -16.12
N VAL A 143 -9.01 32.65 -15.95
CA VAL A 143 -8.59 33.96 -16.49
C VAL A 143 -8.60 33.96 -18.01
N LYS A 144 -8.04 32.90 -18.64
CA LYS A 144 -8.13 32.70 -20.10
C LYS A 144 -9.57 32.62 -20.61
N LYS A 145 -10.52 32.21 -19.75
CA LYS A 145 -11.94 32.08 -20.08
C LYS A 145 -12.79 33.19 -19.44
N CYS A 146 -12.18 34.30 -19.02
CA CYS A 146 -12.86 35.34 -18.23
C CYS A 146 -14.11 35.92 -18.91
N GLN A 147 -14.14 35.99 -20.25
CA GLN A 147 -15.31 36.39 -21.02
C GLN A 147 -16.53 35.47 -20.85
N LYS A 148 -16.30 34.15 -20.69
CA LYS A 148 -17.39 33.20 -20.38
C LYS A 148 -17.95 33.39 -18.97
N LEU A 149 -17.19 34.07 -18.11
CA LEU A 149 -17.59 34.44 -16.75
C LEU A 149 -18.15 35.87 -16.67
N GLY A 150 -18.32 36.55 -17.81
CA GLY A 150 -18.88 37.91 -17.88
C GLY A 150 -17.86 39.05 -17.76
N PHE A 151 -16.56 38.77 -17.67
CA PHE A 151 -15.52 39.80 -17.65
C PHE A 151 -15.06 40.15 -19.06
N LYS A 152 -14.90 41.44 -19.37
CA LYS A 152 -14.45 41.87 -20.71
C LYS A 152 -13.01 41.44 -21.01
N SER A 153 -12.12 41.56 -20.02
CA SER A 153 -10.69 41.22 -20.11
C SER A 153 -10.12 40.96 -18.72
N ALA A 154 -9.05 40.17 -18.64
CA ALA A 154 -8.22 39.98 -17.46
C ALA A 154 -6.76 39.83 -17.88
N HIS A 155 -5.85 40.55 -17.20
CA HIS A 155 -4.41 40.47 -17.43
C HIS A 155 -3.72 40.04 -16.14
N ILE A 156 -2.77 39.11 -16.25
CA ILE A 156 -2.05 38.55 -15.11
C ILE A 156 -0.58 38.41 -15.49
N GLU A 157 0.27 38.92 -14.60
CA GLU A 157 1.69 38.67 -14.59
C GLU A 157 2.00 37.70 -13.44
N PHE A 158 2.85 36.70 -13.69
CA PHE A 158 3.30 35.77 -12.66
C PHE A 158 4.71 35.27 -12.97
N ASP A 159 5.46 34.94 -11.92
CA ASP A 159 6.70 34.17 -12.01
C ASP A 159 6.41 32.71 -11.66
N PHE A 160 6.91 31.79 -12.47
CA PHE A 160 6.79 30.35 -12.22
C PHE A 160 7.47 29.94 -10.90
N ALA A 161 8.61 30.55 -10.56
CA ALA A 161 9.31 30.31 -9.31
C ALA A 161 8.43 30.66 -8.09
N ASP A 162 7.66 31.75 -8.16
CA ASP A 162 6.73 32.16 -7.09
C ASP A 162 5.56 31.18 -6.93
N VAL A 163 5.05 30.62 -8.03
CA VAL A 163 4.03 29.57 -7.99
C VAL A 163 4.57 28.31 -7.30
N MET A 164 5.79 27.92 -7.63
CA MET A 164 6.45 26.78 -6.99
C MET A 164 6.79 27.07 -5.52
N GLU A 165 7.15 28.30 -5.17
CA GLU A 165 7.37 28.67 -3.77
C GLU A 165 6.06 28.66 -2.97
N ARG A 166 4.93 29.03 -3.58
CA ARG A 166 3.60 28.83 -2.98
C ARG A 166 3.33 27.35 -2.72
N VAL A 167 3.68 26.45 -3.64
CA VAL A 167 3.55 25.00 -3.44
C VAL A 167 4.34 24.56 -2.21
N GLN A 168 5.61 24.96 -2.11
CA GLN A 168 6.47 24.65 -0.96
C GLN A 168 5.92 25.23 0.34
N ARG A 169 5.35 26.44 0.32
CA ARG A 169 4.69 27.06 1.47
C ARG A 169 3.50 26.22 1.97
N VAL A 170 2.68 25.71 1.06
CA VAL A 170 1.54 24.85 1.42
C VAL A 170 2.02 23.55 2.08
N ILE A 171 3.10 22.93 1.59
CA ILE A 171 3.71 21.76 2.25
C ILE A 171 4.13 22.13 3.69
N ARG A 172 4.88 23.22 3.86
CA ARG A 172 5.35 23.69 5.17
C ARG A 172 4.22 24.04 6.15
N THR A 173 3.06 24.48 5.64
CA THR A 173 1.89 24.70 6.49
C THR A 173 1.31 23.40 7.04
N VAL A 174 1.37 22.31 6.26
CA VAL A 174 0.80 21.01 6.66
C VAL A 174 1.79 20.15 7.45
N GLU A 175 3.08 20.26 7.15
CA GLU A 175 4.17 19.47 7.75
C GLU A 175 4.14 19.34 9.28
N PRO A 176 3.84 20.40 10.08
CA PRO A 176 3.76 20.28 11.53
C PRO A 176 2.70 19.28 12.03
N HIS A 177 1.67 18.99 11.23
CA HIS A 177 0.63 18.02 11.61
C HIS A 177 1.08 16.57 11.46
N ASP A 178 2.09 16.32 10.63
CA ASP A 178 2.66 14.99 10.39
C ASP A 178 4.03 14.82 11.08
N SER A 179 4.48 15.80 11.86
CA SER A 179 5.85 15.84 12.40
C SER A 179 6.13 14.80 13.50
N ILE A 180 7.41 14.55 13.77
CA ILE A 180 7.85 13.68 14.86
C ILE A 180 7.35 14.20 16.21
N GLU A 181 7.40 15.51 16.43
CA GLU A 181 6.97 16.16 17.68
C GLU A 181 5.48 15.92 17.91
N ARG A 182 4.66 16.07 16.86
CA ARG A 182 3.23 15.80 16.93
C ARG A 182 2.97 14.34 17.31
N TYR A 183 3.60 13.39 16.62
CA TYR A 183 3.38 11.97 16.89
C TYR A 183 3.92 11.51 18.24
N THR A 184 5.04 12.07 18.67
CA THR A 184 5.60 11.84 20.02
C THR A 184 4.65 12.36 21.10
N SER A 185 4.05 13.54 20.91
CA SER A 185 3.05 14.09 21.84
C SER A 185 1.77 13.23 21.94
N LEU A 186 1.52 12.39 20.93
CA LEU A 186 0.37 11.47 20.88
C LEU A 186 0.72 10.08 21.44
N GLY A 187 1.94 9.88 21.96
CA GLY A 187 2.37 8.63 22.60
C GLY A 187 2.99 7.60 21.64
N VAL A 188 3.39 8.01 20.44
CA VAL A 188 4.14 7.17 19.48
C VAL A 188 5.64 7.39 19.68
N GLU A 189 6.42 6.31 19.80
CA GLU A 189 7.88 6.41 19.80
C GLU A 189 8.40 6.46 18.35
N CYS A 190 8.87 7.63 17.92
CA CYS A 190 9.35 7.84 16.56
C CYS A 190 10.87 7.59 16.45
N TYR A 191 11.27 6.85 15.42
CA TYR A 191 12.65 6.55 15.10
C TYR A 191 12.97 7.02 13.67
N VAL A 192 14.02 7.81 13.51
CA VAL A 192 14.54 8.19 12.19
C VAL A 192 15.61 7.19 11.77
N GLY A 193 15.38 6.45 10.69
CA GLY A 193 16.31 5.47 10.16
C GLY A 193 15.66 4.43 9.27
N GLU A 194 16.48 3.61 8.63
CA GLU A 194 16.00 2.49 7.82
C GLU A 194 15.68 1.27 8.69
N ALA A 195 14.46 0.76 8.56
CA ALA A 195 14.02 -0.43 9.26
C ALA A 195 14.39 -1.71 8.47
N LYS A 196 14.87 -2.73 9.18
CA LYS A 196 15.07 -4.07 8.63
C LYS A 196 14.32 -5.09 9.47
N ILE A 197 13.35 -5.77 8.87
CA ILE A 197 12.68 -6.91 9.50
C ILE A 197 13.68 -8.08 9.51
N ILE A 198 14.14 -8.47 10.70
CA ILE A 198 15.10 -9.58 10.88
C ILE A 198 14.41 -10.88 11.30
N SER A 199 13.24 -10.78 11.92
CA SER A 199 12.38 -11.91 12.26
C SER A 199 10.91 -11.47 12.29
N PRO A 200 9.94 -12.40 12.36
CA PRO A 200 8.53 -12.07 12.52
C PRO A 200 8.20 -11.29 13.81
N TYR A 201 9.17 -11.16 14.72
CA TYR A 201 9.01 -10.55 16.04
C TYR A 201 9.96 -9.37 16.27
N GLU A 202 10.88 -9.10 15.35
CA GLU A 202 11.98 -8.17 15.56
C GLU A 202 12.23 -7.31 14.33
N VAL A 203 12.33 -6.00 14.57
CA VAL A 203 12.69 -5.00 13.57
C VAL A 203 13.92 -4.26 14.07
N MET A 204 14.94 -4.17 13.23
CA MET A 204 16.16 -3.44 13.52
C MET A 204 16.11 -2.04 12.91
N VAL A 205 16.54 -1.03 13.67
CA VAL A 205 16.73 0.37 13.21
C VAL A 205 17.94 0.95 13.93
N ASN A 206 18.85 1.60 13.19
CA ASN A 206 20.07 2.23 13.74
C ASN A 206 20.91 1.28 14.63
N GLY A 207 20.97 -0.01 14.30
CA GLY A 207 21.67 -1.03 15.08
C GLY A 207 20.93 -1.53 16.33
N ASN A 208 19.79 -0.93 16.68
CA ASN A 208 18.94 -1.35 17.79
C ASN A 208 17.86 -2.32 17.31
N THR A 209 17.61 -3.39 18.07
CA THR A 209 16.56 -4.37 17.78
C THR A 209 15.32 -4.10 18.62
N LEU A 210 14.20 -3.80 17.96
CA LEU A 210 12.89 -3.60 18.58
C LEU A 210 12.08 -4.89 18.51
N THR A 211 11.68 -5.43 19.66
CA THR A 211 10.78 -6.60 19.73
C THR A 211 9.32 -6.16 19.69
N THR A 212 8.51 -6.81 18.85
CA THR A 212 7.09 -6.45 18.66
C THR A 212 6.18 -7.65 18.41
N ARG A 213 4.92 -7.52 18.80
CA ARG A 213 3.86 -8.50 18.46
C ARG A 213 3.41 -8.40 17.02
N ASN A 214 3.37 -7.20 16.47
CA ASN A 214 2.87 -6.91 15.13
C ASN A 214 3.84 -5.98 14.40
N ILE A 215 4.02 -6.23 13.10
CA ILE A 215 4.80 -5.37 12.22
C ILE A 215 3.85 -4.88 11.12
N VAL A 216 3.74 -3.56 10.96
CA VAL A 216 2.98 -2.95 9.87
C VAL A 216 3.97 -2.41 8.85
N VAL A 217 3.87 -2.92 7.62
CA VAL A 217 4.69 -2.48 6.49
C VAL A 217 3.89 -1.42 5.72
N ALA A 218 4.24 -0.16 5.92
CA ALA A 218 3.62 1.02 5.32
C ALA A 218 4.65 1.85 4.53
N THR A 219 5.58 1.17 3.85
CA THR A 219 6.75 1.75 3.18
C THR A 219 6.46 2.57 1.92
N GLY A 220 5.19 2.71 1.53
CA GLY A 220 4.81 3.43 0.33
C GLY A 220 5.30 2.76 -0.97
N ALA A 221 5.49 3.58 -2.00
CA ALA A 221 5.98 3.18 -3.31
C ALA A 221 7.10 4.14 -3.77
N ARG A 222 7.66 3.90 -4.95
CA ARG A 222 8.62 4.81 -5.58
C ARG A 222 8.37 4.87 -7.08
N PRO A 223 8.75 5.95 -7.78
CA PRO A 223 8.64 6.04 -9.23
C PRO A 223 9.38 4.87 -9.91
N SER A 224 8.74 4.26 -10.89
CA SER A 224 9.38 3.26 -11.75
C SER A 224 9.87 3.94 -13.01
N ILE A 225 11.16 3.77 -13.32
CA ILE A 225 11.74 4.26 -14.56
C ILE A 225 11.53 3.19 -15.64
N PRO A 226 10.94 3.53 -16.81
CA PRO A 226 10.72 2.56 -17.87
C PRO A 226 12.07 2.13 -18.48
N PRO A 227 12.22 0.87 -18.90
CA PRO A 227 13.46 0.36 -19.49
C PRO A 227 13.60 0.82 -20.95
N ILE A 228 13.83 2.12 -21.14
CA ILE A 228 14.05 2.75 -22.44
C ILE A 228 15.55 2.97 -22.60
N GLU A 229 16.11 2.50 -23.71
CA GLU A 229 17.52 2.69 -24.01
C GLU A 229 17.88 4.18 -24.06
N GLY A 230 18.96 4.56 -23.37
CA GLY A 230 19.43 5.94 -23.31
C GLY A 230 18.67 6.85 -22.33
N ILE A 231 17.65 6.37 -21.61
CA ILE A 231 16.91 7.19 -20.64
C ILE A 231 17.79 7.72 -19.51
N GLU A 232 18.84 6.98 -19.15
CA GLU A 232 19.81 7.37 -18.11
C GLU A 232 20.73 8.51 -18.55
N ASN A 233 20.84 8.77 -19.86
CA ASN A 233 21.65 9.86 -20.42
C ASN A 233 20.87 11.19 -20.51
N VAL A 234 19.62 11.21 -20.08
CA VAL A 234 18.75 12.39 -20.13
C VAL A 234 18.40 12.82 -18.72
N GLU A 235 18.40 14.12 -18.47
CA GLU A 235 17.85 14.67 -17.24
C GLU A 235 16.32 14.56 -17.28
N TYR A 236 15.77 13.58 -16.57
CA TYR A 236 14.32 13.36 -16.48
C TYR A 236 13.79 13.74 -15.10
N LEU A 237 12.52 14.17 -15.09
CA LEU A 237 11.78 14.44 -13.87
C LEU A 237 10.89 13.24 -13.51
N THR A 238 10.70 13.00 -12.22
CA THR A 238 9.77 12.00 -11.69
C THR A 238 8.70 12.70 -10.84
N SER A 239 7.74 11.94 -10.34
CA SER A 239 6.79 12.47 -9.34
C SER A 239 7.48 12.95 -8.07
N ASP A 240 8.73 12.57 -7.82
CA ASP A 240 9.46 12.98 -6.62
C ASP A 240 10.25 14.27 -6.85
N THR A 241 10.74 14.50 -8.08
CA THR A 241 11.65 15.60 -8.39
C THR A 241 10.98 16.81 -9.04
N ILE A 242 9.82 16.63 -9.70
CA ILE A 242 9.13 17.71 -10.43
C ILE A 242 8.77 18.91 -9.54
N TRP A 243 8.65 18.74 -8.23
CA TRP A 243 8.28 19.83 -7.30
C TRP A 243 9.41 20.80 -6.98
N ASN A 244 10.62 20.50 -7.45
CA ASN A 244 11.83 21.29 -7.17
C ASN A 244 12.21 22.23 -8.31
N ILE A 245 11.60 22.10 -9.49
CA ILE A 245 11.90 22.98 -10.62
C ILE A 245 11.50 24.42 -10.28
N ARG A 246 12.27 25.39 -10.79
CA ARG A 246 12.03 26.83 -10.64
C ARG A 246 11.92 27.56 -11.96
N GLU A 247 12.20 26.88 -13.06
CA GLU A 247 12.00 27.40 -14.40
C GLU A 247 10.86 26.63 -15.08
N GLN A 248 9.98 27.35 -15.78
CA GLN A 248 8.88 26.73 -16.49
C GLN A 248 9.42 26.03 -17.75
N PRO A 249 9.17 24.72 -17.93
CA PRO A 249 9.54 24.05 -19.16
C PRO A 249 8.69 24.58 -20.32
N LYS A 250 9.34 24.99 -21.42
CA LYS A 250 8.65 25.41 -22.65
C LYS A 250 7.85 24.25 -23.27
N ASN A 251 8.42 23.05 -23.21
CA ASN A 251 7.80 21.82 -23.68
C ASN A 251 7.96 20.75 -22.59
N LEU A 252 6.89 20.01 -22.29
CA LEU A 252 6.89 18.94 -21.32
C LEU A 252 6.35 17.65 -21.94
N LEU A 253 7.21 16.64 -22.10
CA LEU A 253 6.80 15.29 -22.46
C LEU A 253 6.51 14.49 -21.19
N VAL A 254 5.35 13.85 -21.12
CA VAL A 254 4.97 13.00 -19.98
C VAL A 254 4.87 11.55 -20.43
N LEU A 255 5.75 10.71 -19.89
CA LEU A 255 5.80 9.27 -20.14
C LEU A 255 4.96 8.53 -19.10
N GLY A 256 3.67 8.37 -19.40
CA GLY A 256 2.73 7.58 -18.59
C GLY A 256 1.32 8.16 -18.58
N GLY A 257 0.32 7.35 -18.92
CA GLY A 257 -1.10 7.75 -18.98
C GLY A 257 -1.90 7.51 -17.68
N GLY A 258 -1.23 7.18 -16.58
CA GLY A 258 -1.89 6.98 -15.28
C GLY A 258 -2.33 8.30 -14.63
N PRO A 259 -3.04 8.25 -13.48
CA PRO A 259 -3.55 9.46 -12.81
C PRO A 259 -2.47 10.51 -12.49
N ILE A 260 -1.26 10.09 -12.12
CA ILE A 260 -0.10 10.96 -11.86
C ILE A 260 0.35 11.64 -13.18
N GLY A 261 0.45 10.85 -14.24
CA GLY A 261 0.84 11.33 -15.57
C GLY A 261 -0.24 12.14 -16.29
N LEU A 262 -1.53 12.01 -15.95
CA LEU A 262 -2.59 12.88 -16.48
C LEU A 262 -2.73 14.20 -15.69
N SER A 263 -2.41 14.15 -14.40
CA SER A 263 -2.45 15.32 -13.51
C SER A 263 -1.18 16.17 -13.55
N SER A 264 -0.16 15.84 -14.35
CA SER A 264 1.04 16.67 -14.52
C SER A 264 0.98 17.56 -15.79
N PRO A 265 0.71 17.04 -17.01
CA PRO A 265 0.80 17.79 -18.26
C PRO A 265 -0.34 18.78 -18.49
N ARG A 266 -1.46 18.72 -17.75
CA ARG A 266 -2.51 19.74 -17.87
C ARG A 266 -2.13 21.07 -17.17
N HIS A 267 -0.99 21.12 -16.47
CA HIS A 267 -0.64 22.22 -15.56
C HIS A 267 0.55 23.08 -16.01
N PHE A 268 1.36 22.61 -16.96
CA PHE A 268 2.56 23.32 -17.43
C PHE A 268 2.45 23.98 -18.82
N PRO A 269 1.84 23.36 -19.85
CA PRO A 269 1.94 23.86 -21.22
C PRO A 269 1.02 25.05 -21.51
N ASP A 270 0.07 25.35 -20.63
CA ASP A 270 -0.97 26.35 -20.86
C ASP A 270 -0.72 27.69 -20.15
N TRP A 271 0.49 27.95 -19.64
CA TRP A 271 0.82 29.25 -19.03
C TRP A 271 1.61 30.19 -19.95
N ALA A 272 2.06 29.71 -21.11
CA ALA A 272 2.85 30.47 -22.07
C ALA A 272 2.02 31.16 -23.18
N ALA A 273 0.80 31.60 -22.88
CA ALA A 273 -0.01 32.37 -23.83
C ALA A 273 -0.14 33.83 -23.37
N THR A 274 0.93 34.58 -23.59
CA THR A 274 0.87 35.98 -24.02
C THR A 274 1.12 36.03 -25.51
#